data_AF-U1GMW2-F1
#
_entry.id   AF-U1GMW2-F1
#
_cell.length_a   1.000
_cell.length_b   1.000
_cell.length_c   1.000
_cell.angle_alpha   90.00
_cell.angle_beta   90.00
_cell.angle_gamma   90.00
#
_symmetry.space_group_name_H-M   'P 1'
#
loop_
_entity.id
_entity.type
_entity.pdbx_description
1 polymer ?
#
loop_
_entity_poly.entity_id
_entity_poly.type
_entity_poly.pdbx_seq_one_letter_code
_entity_poly.pdbx_strand_id
1 'polypeptide(L)'
;MDRPERIPPNLGSLNLDSVAKLRRKKWARQIRSIVQQLHDIGVVWGDAKPGNILIDKKDDAWIVDFGGSWTEGWVDPELAESMKVDLQALKRIIEFLKV
;
A
#
# COMPACT_ATOMS: atom_id res chain seq x y z
N MET A 1 20.78 -20.88 -16.97
CA MET A 1 20.81 -19.47 -16.58
C MET A 1 19.52 -19.17 -15.86
N ASP A 2 19.58 -18.92 -14.55
CA ASP A 2 18.41 -18.47 -13.79
C ASP A 2 17.87 -17.18 -14.40
N ARG A 3 16.55 -17.11 -14.61
CA ARG A 3 15.92 -15.82 -14.94
C ARG A 3 16.21 -14.87 -13.77
N PRO A 4 16.56 -13.60 -14.02
CA PRO A 4 16.66 -12.63 -12.94
C PRO A 4 15.35 -12.66 -12.14
N GLU A 5 15.46 -12.69 -10.81
CA GLU A 5 14.30 -12.66 -9.92
C GLU A 5 13.38 -11.51 -10.36
N ARG A 6 12.22 -11.86 -10.91
CA ARG A 6 11.23 -10.86 -11.28
C ARG A 6 10.87 -10.11 -10.02
N ILE A 7 11.18 -8.81 -9.98
CA ILE A 7 10.71 -7.91 -8.94
C ILE A 7 9.20 -8.13 -8.81
N PRO A 8 8.69 -8.49 -7.63
CA PRO A 8 7.26 -8.70 -7.44
C PRO A 8 6.53 -7.42 -7.87
N PRO A 9 5.45 -7.54 -8.68
CA PRO A 9 4.76 -6.35 -9.16
C PRO A 9 4.20 -5.59 -7.97
N ASN A 10 4.37 -4.27 -7.98
CA ASN A 10 3.65 -3.42 -7.06
C ASN A 10 2.24 -3.11 -7.58
N LEU A 11 1.33 -2.81 -6.67
CA LEU A 11 -0.07 -2.56 -6.99
C LEU A 11 -0.26 -1.38 -7.96
N GLY A 12 0.63 -0.38 -7.92
CA GLY A 12 0.64 0.78 -8.82
C GLY A 12 0.93 0.44 -10.29
N SER A 13 1.62 -0.67 -10.56
CA SER A 13 1.95 -1.15 -11.91
C SER A 13 0.91 -2.09 -12.53
N LEU A 14 -0.10 -2.52 -11.76
CA LEU A 14 -1.09 -3.50 -12.21
C LEU A 14 -2.22 -2.86 -13.01
N ASN A 15 -2.57 -3.46 -14.15
CA ASN A 15 -3.85 -3.18 -14.80
C ASN A 15 -4.98 -3.81 -13.99
N LEU A 16 -5.61 -3.03 -13.09
CA LEU A 16 -6.64 -3.56 -12.19
C LEU A 16 -7.89 -4.07 -12.91
N ASP A 17 -8.17 -3.62 -14.12
CA ASP A 17 -9.36 -4.06 -14.87
C ASP A 17 -9.23 -5.51 -15.37
N SER A 18 -8.00 -6.02 -15.50
CA SER A 18 -7.75 -7.43 -15.81
C SER A 18 -7.66 -8.33 -14.56
N VAL A 19 -7.69 -7.74 -13.35
CA VAL A 19 -7.63 -8.49 -12.09
C VAL A 19 -9.03 -8.80 -11.58
N ALA A 20 -9.28 -10.06 -11.19
CA ALA A 20 -10.56 -10.46 -10.60
C ALA A 20 -10.89 -9.66 -9.32
N LYS A 21 -12.14 -9.18 -9.20
CA LYS A 21 -12.61 -8.40 -8.04
C LYS A 21 -12.36 -9.08 -6.69
N LEU A 22 -12.43 -10.42 -6.64
CA LEU A 22 -12.15 -11.18 -5.42
C LEU A 22 -10.71 -11.02 -4.92
N ARG A 23 -9.73 -10.98 -5.84
CA ARG A 23 -8.32 -10.73 -5.50
C ARG A 23 -8.13 -9.32 -4.96
N ARG A 24 -8.72 -8.31 -5.63
CA ARG A 24 -8.69 -6.92 -5.15
C ARG A 24 -9.29 -6.77 -3.75
N LYS A 25 -10.39 -7.49 -3.46
CA LYS A 25 -10.99 -7.54 -2.11
C LYS A 25 -10.07 -8.21 -1.08
N LYS A 26 -9.36 -9.27 -1.46
CA LYS A 26 -8.35 -9.93 -0.60
C LYS A 26 -7.25 -8.93 -0.23
N TRP A 27 -6.65 -8.26 -1.21
CA TRP A 27 -5.60 -7.27 -0.97
C TRP A 27 -6.08 -6.11 -0.12
N ALA A 28 -7.27 -5.56 -0.40
CA ALA A 28 -7.89 -4.52 0.42
C ALA A 28 -7.99 -4.91 1.91
N ARG A 29 -8.40 -6.15 2.20
CA ARG A 29 -8.48 -6.66 3.57
C ARG A 29 -7.09 -6.79 4.21
N GLN A 30 -6.10 -7.28 3.47
CA GLN A 30 -4.73 -7.42 3.96
C GLN A 30 -4.10 -6.06 4.25
N ILE A 31 -4.19 -5.11 3.32
CA ILE A 31 -3.64 -3.75 3.48
C ILE A 31 -4.25 -3.07 4.71
N ARG A 32 -5.59 -3.11 4.88
CA ARG A 32 -6.25 -2.58 6.10
C ARG A 32 -5.71 -3.23 7.37
N SER A 33 -5.58 -4.55 7.35
CA SER A 33 -5.11 -5.30 8.51
C SER A 33 -3.65 -4.98 8.86
N ILE A 34 -2.78 -4.79 7.86
CA ILE A 34 -1.38 -4.43 8.10
C ILE A 34 -1.30 -3.00 8.63
N VAL A 35 -1.97 -2.03 8.00
CA VAL A 35 -1.98 -0.63 8.48
C VAL A 35 -2.49 -0.54 9.93
N GLN A 36 -3.57 -1.27 10.26
CA GLN A 36 -4.06 -1.30 11.63
C GLN A 36 -3.04 -1.89 12.60
N GLN A 37 -2.41 -3.03 12.26
CA GLN A 37 -1.40 -3.65 13.11
C GLN A 37 -0.18 -2.75 13.33
N LEU A 38 0.23 -1.98 12.31
CA LEU A 38 1.30 -0.99 12.46
C LEU A 38 0.88 0.12 13.44
N HIS A 39 -0.32 0.68 13.26
CA HIS A 39 -0.84 1.75 14.11
C HIS A 39 -1.03 1.29 15.56
N ASP A 40 -1.49 0.06 15.78
CA ASP A 40 -1.69 -0.53 17.10
C ASP A 40 -0.39 -0.60 17.92
N ILE A 41 0.77 -0.72 17.26
CA ILE A 41 2.10 -0.72 17.90
C ILE A 41 2.82 0.62 17.84
N GLY A 42 2.13 1.69 17.43
CA GLY A 42 2.71 3.03 17.35
C GLY A 42 3.56 3.29 16.10
N VAL A 43 3.55 2.41 15.10
CA VAL A 43 4.32 2.56 13.86
C VAL A 43 3.46 3.25 12.80
N VAL A 44 4.00 4.32 12.22
CA VAL A 44 3.42 5.00 11.05
C VAL A 44 4.12 4.49 9.79
N TRP A 45 3.36 4.26 8.72
CA TRP A 45 3.90 3.88 7.42
C TRP A 45 4.59 5.07 6.75
N GLY A 46 3.93 6.23 6.66
CA GLY A 46 4.56 7.51 6.30
C GLY A 46 4.66 7.77 4.78
N ASP A 47 4.64 6.75 3.93
CA ASP A 47 4.61 6.88 2.46
C ASP A 47 3.62 5.88 1.83
N ALA A 48 2.38 5.93 2.31
CA ALA A 48 1.31 5.04 1.87
C ALA A 48 0.87 5.33 0.41
N LYS A 49 1.23 4.46 -0.52
CA LYS A 49 0.81 4.52 -1.94
C LYS A 49 0.77 3.14 -2.60
N PRO A 50 0.01 2.95 -3.70
CA PRO A 50 -0.02 1.67 -4.43
C PRO A 50 1.36 1.18 -4.91
N GLY A 51 2.29 2.09 -5.19
CA GLY A 51 3.67 1.74 -5.56
C GLY A 51 4.45 1.03 -4.45
N ASN A 52 4.05 1.24 -3.18
CA ASN A 52 4.69 0.67 -2.00
C ASN A 52 3.94 -0.56 -1.46
N ILE A 53 3.09 -1.17 -2.30
CA ILE A 53 2.38 -2.40 -1.99
C ILE A 53 2.80 -3.47 -2.98
N LEU A 54 3.49 -4.51 -2.51
CA LEU A 54 3.93 -5.63 -3.33
C LEU A 54 2.89 -6.77 -3.28
N ILE A 55 2.70 -7.45 -4.40
CA ILE A 55 1.92 -8.70 -4.43
C ILE A 55 2.89 -9.87 -4.59
N ASP A 56 2.90 -10.77 -3.61
CA ASP A 56 3.81 -11.92 -3.62
C ASP A 56 3.29 -13.08 -4.51
N LYS A 57 4.09 -14.16 -4.57
CA LYS A 57 3.76 -15.36 -5.37
C LYS A 57 2.52 -16.12 -4.85
N LYS A 58 2.07 -15.86 -3.61
CA LYS A 58 0.87 -16.43 -2.98
C LYS A 58 -0.35 -15.51 -3.09
N ASP A 59 -0.25 -14.44 -3.89
CA ASP A 59 -1.29 -13.44 -4.09
C ASP A 59 -1.60 -12.64 -2.81
N ASP A 60 -0.63 -12.51 -1.90
CA ASP A 60 -0.73 -11.74 -0.67
C ASP A 60 -0.10 -10.36 -0.83
N ALA A 61 -0.76 -9.35 -0.25
CA ALA A 61 -0.30 -7.97 -0.27
C ALA A 61 0.67 -7.68 0.88
N TRP A 62 1.78 -7.01 0.57
CA TRP A 62 2.82 -6.62 1.51
C TRP A 62 3.07 -5.12 1.42
N ILE A 63 3.15 -4.45 2.57
CA ILE A 63 3.51 -3.04 2.67
C ILE A 63 5.02 -2.92 2.80
N VAL A 64 5.63 -2.05 2.01
CA VAL A 64 7.07 -1.74 2.03
C VAL A 64 7.29 -0.23 2.07
N ASP A 65 8.56 0.18 2.15
CA ASP A 65 8.99 1.59 2.05
C ASP A 65 8.37 2.44 3.17
N PHE A 66 8.90 2.22 4.38
CA PHE A 66 8.52 2.93 5.60
C PHE A 66 9.38 4.16 5.77
N GLY A 67 8.75 5.28 6.11
CA GLY A 67 9.44 6.55 6.17
C GLY A 67 9.76 7.06 4.76
N GLY A 68 9.76 8.38 4.63
CA GLY A 68 9.92 9.05 3.36
C GLY A 68 9.74 10.51 3.65
N SER A 69 10.81 11.28 3.48
CA SER A 69 10.75 12.73 3.59
C SER A 69 9.54 13.24 2.81
N TRP A 70 8.66 13.93 3.52
CA TRP A 70 7.57 14.77 3.02
C TRP A 70 7.74 15.17 1.54
N THR A 71 6.77 14.81 0.69
CA THR A 71 6.67 15.32 -0.69
C THR A 71 5.79 16.56 -0.69
N GLU A 72 6.36 17.69 -1.11
CA GLU A 72 5.68 18.99 -1.20
C GLU A 72 4.38 18.88 -2.02
N GLY A 73 3.26 19.35 -1.46
CA GLY A 73 1.97 19.45 -2.15
C GLY A 73 0.91 18.39 -1.83
N TRP A 74 1.19 17.38 -0.99
CA TRP A 74 0.22 16.32 -0.66
C TRP A 74 -0.36 16.37 0.77
N VAL A 75 0.33 16.99 1.74
CA VAL A 75 -0.10 17.09 3.16
C VAL A 75 0.48 18.34 3.83
N ASP A 76 -0.22 18.88 4.84
CA ASP A 76 0.28 19.90 5.77
C ASP A 76 1.62 19.48 6.43
N PRO A 77 2.65 20.35 6.46
CA PRO A 77 3.96 20.06 7.05
C PRO A 77 3.91 19.63 8.53
N GLU A 78 2.90 20.06 9.29
CA GLU A 78 2.71 19.71 10.71
C GLU A 78 2.07 18.33 10.93
N LEU A 79 1.64 17.64 9.86
CA LEU A 79 0.95 16.35 9.90
C LEU A 79 1.72 15.22 9.19
N ALA A 80 2.89 15.51 8.63
CA ALA A 80 3.79 14.53 8.04
C ALA A 80 4.10 13.42 9.07
N GLU A 81 4.08 12.17 8.63
CA GLU A 81 4.30 11.00 9.50
C GLU A 81 3.25 10.82 10.62
N SER A 82 1.98 11.13 10.35
CA SER A 82 0.87 10.80 11.27
C SER A 82 0.03 9.61 10.79
N MET A 83 -0.47 8.82 11.75
CA MET A 83 -1.42 7.73 11.47
C MET A 83 -2.65 8.22 10.68
N LYS A 84 -3.06 9.48 10.86
CA LYS A 84 -4.18 10.08 10.11
C LYS A 84 -3.88 10.23 8.62
N VAL A 85 -2.62 10.45 8.24
CA VAL A 85 -2.20 10.50 6.82
C VAL A 85 -2.25 9.11 6.22
N ASP A 86 -1.75 8.09 6.93
CA ASP A 86 -1.86 6.69 6.50
C ASP A 86 -3.31 6.25 6.29
N LEU A 87 -4.22 6.63 7.19
CA LEU A 87 -5.65 6.29 7.05
C LEU A 87 -6.30 6.97 5.84
N GLN A 88 -5.92 8.21 5.53
CA GLN A 88 -6.38 8.92 4.32
C GLN A 88 -5.85 8.25 3.05
N ALA A 89 -4.56 7.90 3.02
CA ALA A 89 -3.96 7.19 1.92
C ALA A 89 -4.55 5.78 1.75
N LEU A 90 -4.79 5.06 2.85
CA LEU A 90 -5.48 3.78 2.87
C LEU A 90 -6.85 3.90 2.20
N LYS A 91 -7.66 4.90 2.54
CA LYS A 91 -8.96 5.13 1.89
C LYS A 91 -8.81 5.25 0.37
N ARG A 92 -7.86 6.04 -0.10
CA ARG A 92 -7.58 6.21 -1.55
C ARG A 92 -7.11 4.92 -2.21
N ILE A 93 -6.29 4.11 -1.53
CA ILE A 93 -5.83 2.80 -2.02
C ILE A 93 -7.02 1.82 -2.17
N ILE A 94 -7.96 1.83 -1.23
CA ILE A 94 -9.18 1.02 -1.34
C ILE A 94 -10.04 1.46 -2.53
N GLU A 95 -10.22 2.78 -2.71
CA GLU A 95 -10.95 3.33 -3.85
C GLU A 95 -10.26 2.95 -5.17
N PHE A 96 -8.93 3.04 -5.23
CA PHE A 96 -8.11 2.61 -6.37
C PHE A 96 -8.35 1.13 -6.72
N LEU A 97 -8.49 0.26 -5.71
CA LEU A 97 -8.80 -1.16 -5.91
C LEU A 97 -10.21 -1.43 -6.45
N LYS A 98 -11.08 -0.43 -6.54
CA LYS A 98 -12.48 -0.55 -7.03
C LYS A 98 -13.27 -1.62 -6.25
N VAL A 99 -13.18 -1.61 -4.92
CA VAL A 99 -13.81 -2.59 -4.01
C VAL A 99 -14.63 -2.00 -2.89
#